data_AF-A0AAW9DM08-F1
#
_entry.id   AF-A0AAW9DM08-F1
#
_cell.length_a   1.000
_cell.length_b   1.000
_cell.length_c   1.000
_cell.angle_alpha   90.00
_cell.angle_beta   90.00
_cell.angle_gamma   90.00
#
_symmetry.space_group_name_H-M   'P 1'
#
loop_
_entity.id
_entity.type
_entity.pdbx_description
1 polymer ?
#
loop_
_entity_poly.entity_id
_entity_poly.type
_entity_poly.pdbx_seq_one_letter_code
_entity_poly.pdbx_strand_id
1 'polypeptide(L)'
;MAGDLEAKIEAARKRAAQAKARLADLEARASQQARKLDTRRKVILGGLLIDAAEKDDRFSKVITALMARMAREQDRKAFEGWLVPSPSPELLGVNQTPSEPPQTAE
;
A
#
# COMPACT_ATOMS: atom_id res chain seq x y z
N MET A 1 15.32 -61.76 -4.19
CA MET A 1 16.16 -60.57 -4.48
C MET A 1 15.36 -59.38 -5.01
N ALA A 2 14.28 -59.55 -5.78
CA ALA A 2 13.47 -58.43 -6.30
C ALA A 2 12.70 -57.63 -5.22
N GLY A 3 12.11 -58.30 -4.22
CA GLY A 3 11.32 -57.63 -3.16
C GLY A 3 12.12 -56.72 -2.22
N ASP A 4 13.41 -57.00 -2.00
CA ASP A 4 14.29 -56.11 -1.20
C ASP A 4 14.60 -54.81 -1.95
N LEU A 5 14.76 -54.89 -3.28
CA LEU A 5 14.98 -53.71 -4.12
C LEU A 5 13.72 -52.83 -4.18
N GLU A 6 12.53 -53.44 -4.31
CA GLU A 6 11.25 -52.72 -4.27
C GLU A 6 11.04 -52.02 -2.92
N ALA A 7 11.33 -52.69 -1.80
CA ALA A 7 11.25 -52.09 -0.47
C ALA A 7 12.21 -50.90 -0.31
N LYS A 8 13.44 -51.01 -0.84
CA LYS A 8 14.43 -49.91 -0.85
C LYS A 8 13.97 -48.73 -1.69
N ILE A 9 13.38 -48.99 -2.86
CA ILE A 9 12.81 -47.95 -3.74
C ILE A 9 11.66 -47.23 -3.04
N GLU A 10 10.73 -47.95 -2.41
CA GLU A 10 9.62 -47.34 -1.69
C GLU A 10 10.09 -46.53 -0.47
N ALA A 11 11.09 -47.02 0.26
CA ALA A 11 11.69 -46.25 1.34
C ALA A 11 12.39 -44.97 0.84
N ALA A 12 13.08 -45.03 -0.31
CA ALA A 12 13.70 -43.87 -0.94
C ALA A 12 12.64 -42.86 -1.42
N ARG A 13 11.56 -43.32 -2.06
CA ARG A 13 10.42 -42.49 -2.49
C ARG A 13 9.77 -41.77 -1.31
N LYS A 14 9.51 -42.48 -0.20
CA LYS A 14 8.96 -41.88 1.03
C LYS A 14 9.87 -40.79 1.58
N ARG A 15 11.19 -41.02 1.64
CA ARG A 15 12.16 -40.00 2.07
C ARG A 15 12.19 -38.79 1.14
N ALA A 16 12.15 -38.99 -0.17
CA ALA A 16 12.11 -37.92 -1.16
C ALA A 16 10.81 -37.09 -1.03
N ALA A 17 9.66 -37.73 -0.86
CA ALA A 17 8.39 -37.06 -0.64
C ALA A 17 8.41 -36.21 0.64
N GLN A 18 8.96 -36.74 1.74
CA GLN A 18 9.12 -35.99 2.99
C GLN A 18 10.07 -34.80 2.83
N ALA A 19 11.20 -34.97 2.16
CA ALA A 19 12.14 -33.89 1.89
C ALA A 19 11.50 -32.78 1.05
N LYS A 20 10.75 -33.15 0.01
CA LYS A 20 10.00 -32.20 -0.82
C LYS A 20 8.93 -31.44 -0.03
N ALA A 21 8.20 -32.13 0.84
CA ALA A 21 7.21 -31.50 1.71
C ALA A 21 7.86 -30.49 2.67
N ARG A 22 9.03 -30.83 3.24
CA ARG A 22 9.80 -29.91 4.10
C ARG A 22 10.29 -28.68 3.33
N LEU A 23 10.77 -28.87 2.11
CA LEU A 23 11.19 -27.75 1.25
C LEU A 23 10.02 -26.81 0.97
N ALA A 24 8.86 -27.34 0.59
CA ALA A 24 7.67 -26.54 0.33
C ALA A 24 7.19 -25.76 1.56
N ASP A 25 7.26 -26.34 2.77
CA ASP A 25 6.93 -25.63 4.02
C ASP A 25 7.92 -24.48 4.30
N LEU A 26 9.22 -24.70 4.09
CA LEU A 26 10.23 -23.65 4.25
C LEU A 26 10.04 -22.50 3.25
N GLU A 27 9.78 -22.81 1.98
CA GLU A 27 9.47 -21.82 0.94
C GLU A 27 8.20 -21.03 1.27
N ALA A 28 7.16 -21.71 1.75
CA ALA A 28 5.92 -21.07 2.17
C ALA A 28 6.17 -20.09 3.34
N ARG A 29 6.96 -20.49 4.33
CA ARG A 29 7.35 -19.62 5.47
C ARG A 29 8.17 -18.42 4.99
N ALA A 30 9.14 -18.62 4.10
CA ALA A 30 9.93 -17.54 3.54
C ALA A 30 9.06 -16.53 2.79
N SER A 31 8.13 -17.02 1.95
CA SER A 31 7.16 -16.18 1.23
C SER A 31 6.25 -15.40 2.19
N GLN A 32 5.77 -16.04 3.26
CA GLN A 32 4.97 -15.37 4.29
C GLN A 32 5.75 -14.26 5.00
N GLN A 33 7.01 -14.51 5.36
CA GLN A 33 7.86 -13.49 5.99
C GLN A 33 8.13 -12.31 5.05
N ALA A 34 8.42 -12.59 3.78
CA ALA A 34 8.59 -11.55 2.76
C ALA A 34 7.33 -10.69 2.60
N ARG A 35 6.15 -11.31 2.53
CA ARG A 35 4.86 -10.60 2.48
C ARG A 35 4.62 -9.76 3.72
N LYS A 36 4.94 -10.25 4.92
CA LYS A 36 4.81 -9.47 6.18
C LYS A 36 5.65 -8.20 6.14
N LEU A 37 6.90 -8.30 5.71
CA LEU A 37 7.79 -7.15 5.59
C LEU A 37 7.33 -6.17 4.51
N ASP A 38 6.89 -6.69 3.36
CA ASP A 38 6.32 -5.87 2.28
C ASP A 38 5.08 -5.09 2.73
N THR A 39 4.12 -5.77 3.37
CA THR A 39 2.93 -5.12 3.96
C THR A 39 3.35 -4.04 4.96
N ARG A 40 4.33 -4.33 5.84
CA ARG A 40 4.80 -3.34 6.82
C ARG A 40 5.41 -2.11 6.16
N ARG A 41 6.23 -2.29 5.12
CA ARG A 41 6.82 -1.18 4.35
C ARG A 41 5.74 -0.32 3.69
N LYS A 42 4.74 -0.95 3.06
CA LYS A 42 3.61 -0.25 2.42
C LYS A 42 2.79 0.54 3.42
N VAL A 43 2.51 -0.02 4.60
CA VAL A 43 1.78 0.67 5.67
C VAL A 43 2.56 1.88 6.19
N ILE A 44 3.85 1.70 6.51
CA ILE A 44 4.69 2.79 7.01
C ILE A 44 4.81 3.90 5.97
N LEU A 45 5.18 3.54 4.74
CA LEU A 45 5.38 4.52 3.66
C LEU A 45 4.08 5.24 3.30
N GLY A 46 2.95 4.52 3.24
CA GLY A 46 1.64 5.11 2.99
C GLY A 46 1.23 6.10 4.08
N GLY A 47 1.42 5.75 5.36
CA GLY A 47 1.16 6.66 6.48
C GLY A 47 2.03 7.91 6.44
N LEU A 48 3.34 7.75 6.17
CA LEU A 48 4.26 8.89 6.02
C LEU A 48 3.92 9.77 4.81
N LEU A 49 3.44 9.18 3.71
CA LEU A 49 3.03 9.94 2.53
C LEU A 49 1.77 10.77 2.81
N ILE A 50 0.83 10.21 3.58
CA ILE A 50 -0.38 10.92 4.01
C ILE A 50 -0.03 12.08 4.95
N ASP A 51 0.82 11.85 5.96
CA ASP A 51 1.31 12.91 6.88
C ASP A 51 2.11 14.01 6.14
N ALA A 52 2.87 13.64 5.10
CA ALA A 52 3.55 14.61 4.26
C ALA A 52 2.58 15.46 3.42
N ALA A 53 1.48 14.86 2.94
CA ALA A 53 0.45 15.56 2.17
C ALA A 53 -0.33 16.58 3.00
N GLU A 54 -0.46 16.39 4.31
CA GLU A 54 -1.03 17.40 5.22
C GLU A 54 -0.16 18.66 5.31
N LYS A 55 1.15 18.56 5.04
CA LYS A 55 2.14 19.63 5.23
C LYS A 55 2.56 20.29 3.92
N ASP A 56 2.61 19.53 2.83
CA ASP A 56 3.07 19.99 1.52
C ASP A 56 2.17 19.43 0.40
N ASP A 57 1.52 20.36 -0.31
CA ASP A 57 0.60 20.12 -1.43
C ASP A 57 1.22 19.29 -2.57
N ARG A 58 2.55 19.28 -2.71
CA ARG A 58 3.25 18.41 -3.67
C ARG A 58 2.92 16.94 -3.44
N PHE A 59 2.85 16.50 -2.20
CA PHE A 59 2.53 15.09 -1.89
C PHE A 59 1.05 14.80 -2.11
N SER A 60 0.15 15.74 -1.84
CA SER A 60 -1.28 15.63 -2.17
C SER A 60 -1.48 15.41 -3.68
N LYS A 61 -0.76 16.18 -4.51
CA LYS A 61 -0.77 16.01 -5.98
C LYS A 61 -0.29 14.64 -6.41
N VAL A 62 0.77 14.13 -5.77
CA VAL A 62 1.29 12.77 -6.03
C VAL A 62 0.25 11.72 -5.69
N ILE A 63 -0.39 11.80 -4.51
CA ILE A 63 -1.44 10.85 -4.10
C ILE A 63 -2.59 10.87 -5.11
N THR A 64 -3.09 12.05 -5.47
CA THR A 64 -4.17 12.21 -6.47
C THR A 64 -3.79 11.58 -7.81
N ALA A 65 -2.55 11.80 -8.29
CA ALA A 65 -2.07 11.22 -9.54
C ALA A 65 -1.93 9.68 -9.47
N LEU A 66 -1.58 9.12 -8.30
CA LEU A 66 -1.53 7.68 -8.09
C LEU A 66 -2.93 7.05 -8.08
N MET A 67 -3.89 7.70 -7.42
CA MET A 67 -5.28 7.24 -7.38
C MET A 67 -5.92 7.19 -8.77
N ALA A 68 -5.62 8.17 -9.63
CA ALA A 68 -6.11 8.20 -11.01
C ALA A 68 -5.61 7.03 -11.88
N ARG A 69 -4.51 6.36 -11.51
CA ARG A 69 -3.94 5.22 -12.26
C ARG A 69 -4.55 3.87 -11.87
N MET A 70 -5.47 3.84 -10.91
CA MET A 70 -6.05 2.61 -10.40
C MET A 70 -6.99 1.96 -11.43
N ALA A 71 -6.52 0.87 -12.04
CA ALA A 71 -7.26 0.18 -13.10
C ALA A 71 -8.46 -0.63 -12.57
N ARG A 72 -8.37 -1.15 -11.34
CA ARG A 72 -9.40 -2.03 -10.77
C ARG A 72 -10.46 -1.22 -10.07
N GLU A 73 -11.72 -1.47 -10.43
CA GLU A 73 -12.90 -0.84 -9.81
C GLU A 73 -12.94 -1.08 -8.29
N GLN A 74 -12.61 -2.30 -7.85
CA GLN A 74 -12.58 -2.64 -6.43
C GLN A 74 -11.58 -1.80 -5.66
N ASP A 75 -10.42 -1.50 -6.26
CA ASP A 75 -9.41 -0.68 -5.60
C ASP A 75 -9.90 0.77 -5.52
N ARG A 76 -10.53 1.31 -6.59
CA ARG A 76 -11.13 2.66 -6.59
C ARG A 76 -12.21 2.82 -5.51
N LYS A 77 -13.08 1.81 -5.35
CA LYS A 77 -14.12 1.78 -4.31
C LYS A 77 -13.58 1.94 -2.89
N ALA A 78 -12.36 1.47 -2.62
CA ALA A 78 -11.75 1.62 -1.30
C ALA A 78 -11.47 3.08 -0.92
N PHE A 79 -11.49 4.00 -1.88
CA PHE A 79 -11.23 5.42 -1.69
C PHE A 79 -12.44 6.32 -2.00
N GLU A 80 -13.62 5.75 -2.22
CA GLU A 80 -14.85 6.54 -2.41
C GLU A 80 -15.16 7.35 -1.14
N GLY A 81 -15.37 8.66 -1.32
CA GLY A 81 -15.62 9.59 -0.20
C GLY A 81 -14.40 9.95 0.64
N TRP A 82 -13.21 9.41 0.32
CA TRP A 82 -11.98 9.79 0.99
C TRP A 82 -11.34 11.01 0.32
N LEU A 83 -11.09 12.06 1.11
CA LEU A 83 -10.44 13.28 0.64
C LEU A 83 -8.92 13.16 0.84
N VAL A 84 -8.17 13.42 -0.22
CA VAL A 84 -6.70 13.47 -0.14
C VAL A 84 -6.30 14.64 0.76
N PRO A 85 -5.51 14.40 1.82
CA PRO A 85 -5.07 15.48 2.69
C PRO A 85 -4.21 16.49 1.95
N SER A 86 -4.42 17.76 2.26
CA SER A 86 -3.65 18.88 1.73
C SER A 86 -3.46 19.92 2.82
N PRO A 87 -2.41 20.76 2.74
CA PRO A 87 -2.26 21.86 3.69
C PRO A 87 -3.45 22.82 3.54
N SER A 88 -4.16 23.09 4.63
CA SER A 88 -5.25 24.07 4.66
C SER A 88 -4.74 25.46 4.25
N PRO A 89 -5.46 26.19 3.39
CA PRO A 89 -5.05 27.53 2.94
C PRO A 89 -5.18 28.63 4.03
N GLU A 90 -5.60 28.30 5.26
CA GLU A 90 -6.00 29.30 6.28
C GLU A 90 -4.88 30.15 6.89
N LEU A 91 -3.63 30.03 6.46
CA LEU A 91 -2.54 30.90 6.96
C LEU A 91 -1.82 31.71 5.86
N LEU A 92 -2.42 31.87 4.69
CA LEU A 92 -2.06 32.97 3.79
C LEU A 92 -3.02 34.12 4.05
N GLY A 93 -2.63 35.00 4.99
CA GLY A 93 -3.40 36.16 5.45
C GLY A 93 -3.96 37.02 4.33
N VAL A 94 -5.18 36.72 3.90
CA VAL A 94 -5.98 37.61 3.05
C VAL A 94 -6.63 38.62 3.98
N ASN A 95 -5.87 39.66 4.32
CA ASN A 95 -6.43 40.87 4.91
C ASN A 95 -7.24 41.58 3.81
N GLN A 96 -8.46 41.10 3.53
CA GLN A 96 -9.42 41.81 2.71
C GLN A 96 -10.00 42.94 3.57
N THR A 97 -9.40 44.13 3.49
CA THR A 97 -10.10 45.37 3.83
C THR A 97 -11.33 45.50 2.93
N PRO A 98 -12.54 45.68 3.48
CA PRO A 98 -13.70 46.04 2.68
C PRO A 98 -13.54 47.51 2.25
N SER A 99 -13.17 47.73 0.99
CA SER A 99 -13.28 49.05 0.39
C SER A 99 -14.71 49.24 -0.11
N GLU A 100 -15.62 49.64 0.77
CA GLU A 100 -16.87 50.28 0.33
C GLU A 100 -16.50 51.59 -0.39
N PRO A 101 -16.94 51.83 -1.64
CA PRO A 101 -16.88 53.16 -2.20
C PRO A 101 -17.94 54.04 -1.52
N PRO A 102 -17.59 55.26 -1.06
CA PRO A 102 -18.58 56.17 -0.49
C PRO A 102 -19.60 56.55 -1.57
N GLN A 103 -20.87 56.38 -1.24
CA GLN A 103 -21.98 56.97 -1.96
C GLN A 103 -21.81 58.49 -1.94
N THR A 104 -21.45 59.09 -3.08
CA THR A 104 -21.63 60.52 -3.30
C THR A 104 -22.99 60.75 -3.92
N ALA A 105 -23.84 61.42 -3.14
CA ALA A 105 -25.03 62.09 -3.58
C ALA A 105 -24.69 63.25 -4.52
N GLU A 106 -25.36 63.33 -5.67
CA GLU A 106 -26.04 64.53 -6.19
C GLU A 106 -26.97 64.15 -7.36
#